data_AF-A0A836B423-F1
#
_entry.id   AF-A0A836B423-F1
#
_cell.length_a   1.000
_cell.length_b   1.000
_cell.length_c   1.000
_cell.angle_alpha   90.00
_cell.angle_beta   90.00
_cell.angle_gamma   90.00
#
_symmetry.space_group_name_H-M   'P 1'
#
loop_
_entity.id
_entity.type
_entity.pdbx_description
1 polymer ?
#
loop_
_entity_poly.entity_id
_entity_poly.type
_entity_poly.pdbx_seq_one_letter_code
_entity_poly.pdbx_strand_id
1 'polypeptide(L)'
;MAEVAAPSAVVVQEAPAQNKPTFVHGIELNTLTMDAALKTLNMTQAEFDATMSPNANWAWPGSQDGWKLSHDAIRFDMDNLAAGIAKTQELLASGKPLAAWQVTDIHAIARHFYHEIRMHHDHEEDIFFPYMEKKVTVPPKMSSDHKTLMALLDRVRDLALSLKPGPPETCLSTVEELHSAVLALRKDMKEHLEEEEVIGLPLMRKNFTSKEIAIPEKEIVADLKPSDMAWFLRPMKTVEEKRAAMTRVGIPGLIQTLVMMPAVRKDDAGLMRMYRELAAGEPMAPPAKKGFLCFAA
;
A
#
# COMPACT_ATOMS: atom_id res chain seq x y z
N MET A 1 33.43 48.13 -20.20
CA MET A 1 32.29 47.31 -20.62
C MET A 1 32.64 45.88 -20.24
N ALA A 2 31.98 45.34 -19.22
CA ALA A 2 32.26 44.00 -18.71
C ALA A 2 31.41 42.98 -19.48
N GLU A 3 32.08 41.95 -19.99
CA GLU A 3 31.52 40.88 -20.81
C GLU A 3 30.72 39.93 -19.92
N VAL A 4 29.41 39.85 -20.16
CA VAL A 4 28.50 38.97 -19.41
C VAL A 4 28.57 37.58 -20.03
N ALA A 5 29.17 36.63 -19.30
CA ALA A 5 29.25 35.23 -19.74
C ALA A 5 27.85 34.61 -19.86
N ALA A 6 27.61 33.93 -20.98
CA ALA A 6 26.36 33.22 -21.24
C ALA A 6 26.17 32.03 -20.28
N PRO A 7 24.92 31.75 -19.84
CA PRO A 7 24.64 30.63 -18.95
C PRO A 7 24.91 29.30 -19.66
N SER A 8 25.69 28.43 -19.00
CA SER A 8 25.91 27.04 -19.42
C SER A 8 24.58 26.29 -19.48
N ALA A 9 24.27 25.72 -20.63
CA ALA A 9 23.14 24.82 -20.81
C ALA A 9 23.35 23.56 -19.96
N VAL A 10 22.49 23.38 -18.96
CA VAL A 10 22.39 22.12 -18.21
C VAL A 10 21.82 21.09 -19.17
N VAL A 11 22.67 20.18 -19.63
CA VAL A 11 22.25 18.99 -20.38
C VAL A 11 21.53 18.08 -19.40
N VAL A 12 20.20 18.13 -19.41
CA VAL A 12 19.37 17.16 -18.70
C VAL A 12 19.57 15.81 -19.41
N GLN A 13 20.34 14.90 -18.80
CA GLN A 13 20.40 13.52 -19.25
C GLN A 13 18.99 12.92 -19.13
N GLU A 14 18.43 12.47 -20.25
CA GLU A 14 17.20 11.68 -20.24
C GLU A 14 17.40 10.46 -19.36
N ALA A 15 16.54 10.30 -18.35
CA ALA A 15 16.53 9.10 -17.53
C ALA A 15 16.30 7.87 -18.43
N PRO A 16 16.99 6.74 -18.22
CA PRO A 16 16.80 5.55 -19.02
C PRO A 16 15.33 5.13 -19.00
N ALA A 17 14.81 4.74 -20.17
CA ALA A 17 13.43 4.30 -20.32
C ALA A 17 13.10 3.23 -19.26
N GLN A 18 12.12 3.51 -18.41
CA GLN A 18 11.63 2.55 -17.43
C GLN A 18 11.14 1.31 -18.19
N ASN A 19 11.84 0.19 -18.02
CA ASN A 19 11.39 -1.09 -18.54
C ASN A 19 9.99 -1.37 -17.98
N LYS A 20 9.09 -1.89 -18.81
CA LYS A 20 7.76 -2.31 -18.34
C LYS A 20 7.94 -3.27 -17.16
N PRO A 21 7.18 -3.12 -16.06
CA PRO A 21 7.28 -4.01 -14.92
C PRO A 21 7.04 -5.46 -15.37
N THR A 22 7.87 -6.37 -14.86
CA THR A 22 7.74 -7.80 -15.13
C THR A 22 6.96 -8.44 -14.00
N PHE A 23 5.97 -9.27 -14.32
CA PHE A 23 5.16 -9.95 -13.30
C PHE A 23 5.49 -11.44 -13.26
N VAL A 24 5.77 -11.97 -12.06
CA VAL A 24 6.01 -13.39 -11.83
C VAL A 24 5.15 -13.87 -10.67
N HIS A 25 4.22 -14.80 -10.94
CA HIS A 25 3.21 -15.26 -9.97
C HIS A 25 2.43 -14.13 -9.28
N GLY A 26 2.18 -13.02 -9.99
CA GLY A 26 1.48 -11.84 -9.44
C GLY A 26 2.33 -10.92 -8.55
N ILE A 27 3.64 -11.17 -8.47
CA ILE A 27 4.63 -10.29 -7.86
C ILE A 27 5.14 -9.34 -8.94
N GLU A 28 5.19 -8.05 -8.64
CA GLU A 28 5.71 -7.01 -9.53
C GLU A 28 7.22 -6.86 -9.30
N LEU A 29 8.02 -7.14 -10.33
CA LEU A 29 9.47 -6.97 -10.31
C LEU A 29 9.84 -5.63 -10.94
N ASN A 30 10.34 -4.71 -10.12
CA ASN A 30 10.79 -3.39 -10.53
C ASN A 30 12.30 -3.23 -10.39
N THR A 31 12.91 -3.89 -9.41
CA THR A 31 14.31 -3.66 -9.04
C THR A 31 15.14 -4.93 -8.96
N LEU A 32 14.55 -6.05 -8.56
CA LEU A 32 15.23 -7.33 -8.49
C LEU A 32 14.96 -8.14 -9.76
N THR A 33 16.01 -8.76 -10.30
CA THR A 33 15.84 -9.74 -11.37
C THR A 33 15.48 -11.09 -10.77
N MET A 34 14.68 -11.89 -11.49
CA MET A 34 14.36 -13.26 -11.07
C MET A 34 15.62 -14.11 -10.88
N ASP A 35 16.65 -13.94 -11.73
CA ASP A 35 17.93 -14.63 -11.57
C ASP A 35 18.62 -14.31 -10.23
N ALA A 36 18.59 -13.04 -9.80
CA ALA A 36 19.15 -12.63 -8.52
C ALA A 36 18.34 -13.21 -7.34
N ALA A 37 17.01 -13.23 -7.45
CA ALA A 37 16.13 -13.85 -6.47
C ALA A 37 16.40 -15.36 -6.34
N LEU A 38 16.40 -16.09 -7.47
CA LEU A 38 16.63 -17.53 -7.53
C LEU A 38 17.99 -17.91 -6.96
N LYS A 39 19.04 -17.14 -7.29
CA LYS A 39 20.38 -17.32 -6.71
C LYS A 39 20.35 -17.13 -5.20
N THR A 40 19.65 -16.12 -4.69
CA THR A 40 19.54 -15.84 -3.25
C THR A 40 18.80 -16.96 -2.53
N LEU A 41 17.75 -17.49 -3.14
CA LEU A 41 16.93 -18.59 -2.62
C LEU A 41 17.60 -19.98 -2.74
N ASN A 42 18.69 -20.07 -3.50
CA ASN A 42 19.26 -21.34 -3.96
C ASN A 42 18.16 -22.25 -4.54
N MET A 43 17.38 -21.70 -5.47
CA MET A 43 16.28 -22.38 -6.17
C MET A 43 16.47 -22.28 -7.68
N THR A 44 16.00 -23.29 -8.39
CA THR A 44 15.73 -23.22 -9.82
C THR A 44 14.39 -22.52 -10.07
N GLN A 45 14.16 -22.02 -11.30
CA GLN A 45 12.86 -21.46 -11.70
C GLN A 45 11.72 -22.46 -11.47
N ALA A 46 11.93 -23.75 -11.81
CA ALA A 46 10.91 -24.77 -11.64
C ALA A 46 10.55 -25.01 -10.16
N GLU A 47 11.52 -24.97 -9.26
CA GLU A 47 11.29 -25.07 -7.81
C GLU A 47 10.56 -23.84 -7.27
N PHE A 48 10.92 -22.64 -7.73
CA PHE A 48 10.22 -21.41 -7.40
C PHE A 48 8.75 -21.49 -7.84
N ASP A 49 8.51 -21.86 -9.09
CA ASP A 49 7.16 -21.97 -9.65
C ASP A 49 6.31 -23.00 -8.90
N ALA A 50 6.89 -24.16 -8.56
CA ALA A 50 6.20 -25.18 -7.78
C ALA A 50 5.90 -24.73 -6.34
N THR A 51 6.80 -23.93 -5.75
CA THR A 51 6.62 -23.35 -4.41
C THR A 51 5.51 -22.30 -4.39
N MET A 52 5.49 -21.44 -5.41
CA MET A 52 4.54 -20.32 -5.51
C MET A 52 3.16 -20.74 -6.05
N SER A 53 3.06 -21.85 -6.76
CA SER A 53 1.79 -22.43 -7.21
C SER A 53 1.05 -23.15 -6.06
N PRO A 54 -0.26 -23.45 -6.23
CA PRO A 54 -0.95 -24.37 -5.34
C PRO A 54 -0.26 -25.73 -5.29
N ASN A 55 -0.11 -26.29 -4.09
CA ASN A 55 0.51 -27.60 -3.84
C ASN A 55 -0.09 -28.25 -2.57
N ALA A 56 0.45 -29.40 -2.16
CA ALA A 56 -0.08 -30.15 -1.00
C ALA A 56 -0.04 -29.36 0.32
N ASN A 57 0.88 -28.40 0.46
CA ASN A 57 1.04 -27.58 1.66
C ASN A 57 0.27 -26.24 1.57
N TRP A 58 -0.08 -25.83 0.35
CA TRP A 58 -0.66 -24.52 0.03
C TRP A 58 -1.78 -24.65 -0.99
N ALA A 59 -3.03 -24.49 -0.55
CA ALA A 59 -4.19 -24.69 -1.43
C ALA A 59 -4.39 -23.59 -2.49
N TRP A 60 -3.66 -22.49 -2.41
CA TRP A 60 -3.77 -21.32 -3.30
C TRP A 60 -2.36 -20.82 -3.70
N PRO A 61 -2.25 -20.04 -4.79
CA PRO A 61 -0.97 -19.47 -5.20
C PRO A 61 -0.48 -18.39 -4.24
N GLY A 62 0.81 -18.12 -4.21
CA GLY A 62 1.42 -17.11 -3.34
C GLY A 62 0.83 -15.70 -3.50
N SER A 63 0.30 -15.36 -4.68
CA SER A 63 -0.44 -14.11 -4.90
C SER A 63 -1.71 -13.95 -4.06
N GLN A 64 -2.16 -14.99 -3.38
CA GLN A 64 -3.33 -14.96 -2.49
C GLN A 64 -2.99 -15.14 -1.01
N ASP A 65 -1.70 -15.19 -0.67
CA ASP A 65 -1.24 -15.24 0.73
C ASP A 65 -1.53 -13.91 1.43
N GLY A 66 -1.88 -13.96 2.72
CA GLY A 66 -2.26 -12.76 3.49
C GLY A 66 -1.18 -11.68 3.45
N TRP A 67 0.07 -12.08 3.57
CA TRP A 67 1.23 -11.18 3.50
C TRP A 67 1.26 -10.37 2.19
N LYS A 68 1.18 -11.04 1.04
CA LYS A 68 1.13 -10.39 -0.28
C LYS A 68 -0.10 -9.48 -0.45
N LEU A 69 -1.25 -9.90 0.06
CA LEU A 69 -2.48 -9.11 -0.04
C LEU A 69 -2.40 -7.81 0.78
N SER A 70 -1.73 -7.83 1.94
CA SER A 70 -1.42 -6.62 2.71
C SER A 70 -0.52 -5.68 1.91
N HIS A 71 0.50 -6.22 1.22
CA HIS A 71 1.37 -5.41 0.37
C HIS A 71 0.63 -4.75 -0.79
N ASP A 72 -0.35 -5.46 -1.37
CA ASP A 72 -1.21 -4.89 -2.40
C ASP A 72 -2.07 -3.74 -1.86
N ALA A 73 -2.51 -3.80 -0.60
CA ALA A 73 -3.21 -2.69 0.06
C ALA A 73 -2.28 -1.48 0.26
N ILE A 74 -1.03 -1.71 0.66
CA ILE A 74 -0.01 -0.65 0.79
C ILE A 74 0.27 0.01 -0.57
N ARG A 75 0.52 -0.78 -1.62
CA ARG A 75 0.73 -0.26 -2.98
C ARG A 75 -0.46 0.56 -3.46
N PHE A 76 -1.67 0.04 -3.23
CA PHE A 76 -2.91 0.73 -3.60
C PHE A 76 -3.01 2.10 -2.94
N ASP A 77 -2.80 2.20 -1.63
CA ASP A 77 -2.91 3.47 -0.93
C ASP A 77 -1.80 4.45 -1.29
N MET A 78 -0.57 3.97 -1.47
CA MET A 78 0.55 4.79 -1.93
C MET A 78 0.29 5.40 -3.30
N ASP A 79 -0.21 4.60 -4.25
CA ASP A 79 -0.48 5.06 -5.61
C ASP A 79 -1.62 6.10 -5.61
N ASN A 80 -2.69 5.88 -4.83
CA ASN A 80 -3.79 6.85 -4.72
C ASN A 80 -3.38 8.13 -3.97
N LEU A 81 -2.59 8.03 -2.90
CA LEU A 81 -2.07 9.19 -2.17
C LEU A 81 -1.17 10.02 -3.08
N ALA A 82 -0.22 9.40 -3.77
CA ALA A 82 0.67 10.09 -4.71
C ALA A 82 -0.13 10.83 -5.80
N ALA A 83 -1.13 10.18 -6.39
CA ALA A 83 -1.99 10.81 -7.40
C ALA A 83 -2.77 12.02 -6.86
N GLY A 84 -3.34 11.92 -5.66
CA GLY A 84 -4.07 13.02 -5.02
C GLY A 84 -3.18 14.22 -4.66
N ILE A 85 -1.97 13.96 -4.15
CA ILE A 85 -1.01 15.02 -3.85
C ILE A 85 -0.48 15.67 -5.12
N ALA A 86 -0.16 14.89 -6.15
CA ALA A 86 0.26 15.41 -7.46
C ALA A 86 -0.82 16.32 -8.07
N LYS A 87 -2.10 15.91 -8.02
CA LYS A 87 -3.20 16.76 -8.49
C LYS A 87 -3.34 18.03 -7.67
N THR A 88 -3.17 17.95 -6.35
CA THR A 88 -3.19 19.12 -5.46
C THR A 88 -2.07 20.11 -5.81
N GLN A 89 -0.86 19.61 -6.08
CA GLN A 89 0.27 20.41 -6.55
C GLN A 89 -0.03 21.10 -7.88
N GLU A 90 -0.60 20.38 -8.86
CA GLU A 90 -1.00 20.94 -10.17
C GLU A 90 -1.99 22.10 -10.01
N LEU A 91 -3.00 21.95 -9.17
CA LEU A 91 -4.00 22.99 -8.91
C LEU A 91 -3.36 24.24 -8.30
N LEU A 92 -2.47 24.08 -7.31
CA LEU A 92 -1.74 25.19 -6.71
C LEU A 92 -0.85 25.90 -7.73
N ALA A 93 -0.13 25.15 -8.57
CA ALA A 93 0.70 25.71 -9.64
C ALA A 93 -0.13 26.49 -10.68
N SER A 94 -1.39 26.14 -10.87
CA SER A 94 -2.35 26.88 -11.71
C SER A 94 -2.96 28.12 -11.05
N GLY A 95 -2.55 28.44 -9.82
CA GLY A 95 -3.05 29.60 -9.06
C GLY A 95 -4.32 29.34 -8.25
N LYS A 96 -4.81 28.10 -8.17
CA LYS A 96 -5.98 27.77 -7.33
C LYS A 96 -5.55 27.61 -5.86
N PRO A 97 -6.30 28.19 -4.90
CA PRO A 97 -5.98 28.05 -3.48
C PRO A 97 -6.15 26.60 -3.01
N LEU A 98 -5.43 26.23 -1.96
CA LEU A 98 -5.60 24.96 -1.27
C LEU A 98 -6.90 25.01 -0.45
N ALA A 99 -7.91 24.26 -0.87
CA ALA A 99 -9.24 24.31 -0.28
C ALA A 99 -9.32 23.56 1.06
N ALA A 100 -10.26 23.96 1.92
CA ALA A 100 -10.46 23.34 3.23
C ALA A 100 -10.83 21.84 3.16
N TRP A 101 -11.58 21.43 2.13
CA TRP A 101 -11.91 20.04 1.92
C TRP A 101 -10.66 19.20 1.57
N GLN A 102 -9.76 19.72 0.72
CA GLN A 102 -8.51 19.03 0.37
C GLN A 102 -7.66 18.78 1.60
N VAL A 103 -7.50 19.79 2.46
CA VAL A 103 -6.74 19.65 3.71
C VAL A 103 -7.39 18.62 4.63
N THR A 104 -8.72 18.63 4.75
CA THR A 104 -9.45 17.65 5.58
C THR A 104 -9.22 16.23 5.09
N ASP A 105 -9.31 16.02 3.78
CA ASP A 105 -9.13 14.71 3.15
C ASP A 105 -7.68 14.23 3.24
N ILE A 106 -6.72 15.09 2.95
CA ILE A 106 -5.28 14.78 3.09
C ILE A 106 -4.96 14.40 4.54
N HIS A 107 -5.49 15.13 5.53
CA HIS A 107 -5.30 14.79 6.94
C HIS A 107 -5.91 13.44 7.31
N ALA A 108 -7.12 13.14 6.84
CA ALA A 108 -7.80 11.87 7.14
C ALA A 108 -7.05 10.69 6.51
N ILE A 109 -6.70 10.81 5.23
CA ILE A 109 -5.93 9.82 4.49
C ILE A 109 -4.56 9.61 5.12
N ALA A 110 -3.81 10.68 5.43
CA ALA A 110 -2.47 10.55 6.00
C ALA A 110 -2.48 9.85 7.36
N ARG A 111 -3.47 10.10 8.22
CA ARG A 111 -3.60 9.38 9.51
C ARG A 111 -3.91 7.90 9.32
N HIS A 112 -4.81 7.58 8.40
CA HIS A 112 -5.16 6.19 8.11
C HIS A 112 -3.97 5.46 7.51
N PHE A 113 -3.38 6.00 6.44
CA PHE A 113 -2.20 5.45 5.78
C PHE A 113 -1.03 5.23 6.75
N TYR A 114 -0.80 6.18 7.65
CA TYR A 114 0.20 6.05 8.71
C TYR A 114 -0.08 4.86 9.66
N HIS A 115 -1.33 4.73 10.10
CA HIS A 115 -1.77 3.65 11.00
C HIS A 115 -1.60 2.28 10.32
N GLU A 116 -2.11 2.13 9.09
CA GLU A 116 -2.10 0.83 8.41
C GLU A 116 -0.68 0.35 8.08
N ILE A 117 0.20 1.25 7.61
CA ILE A 117 1.59 0.88 7.34
C ILE A 117 2.32 0.50 8.62
N ARG A 118 2.19 1.29 9.70
CA ARG A 118 2.85 0.94 10.97
C ARG A 118 2.35 -0.39 11.51
N MET A 119 1.04 -0.58 11.56
CA MET A 119 0.44 -1.81 12.05
C MET A 119 0.92 -3.04 11.27
N HIS A 120 0.99 -2.95 9.93
CA HIS A 120 1.53 -4.03 9.12
C HIS A 120 2.99 -4.38 9.45
N HIS A 121 3.89 -3.39 9.53
CA HIS A 121 5.30 -3.64 9.80
C HIS A 121 5.54 -4.05 11.27
N ASP A 122 4.75 -3.50 12.21
CA ASP A 122 4.77 -3.94 13.61
C ASP A 122 4.35 -5.43 13.70
N HIS A 123 3.34 -5.87 12.93
CA HIS A 123 2.97 -7.28 12.86
C HIS A 123 4.08 -8.16 12.26
N GLU A 124 4.84 -7.66 11.30
CA GLU A 124 6.00 -8.37 10.75
C GLU A 124 7.09 -8.56 11.80
N GLU A 125 7.49 -7.47 12.47
CA GLU A 125 8.57 -7.47 13.46
C GLU A 125 8.22 -8.24 14.73
N ASP A 126 6.99 -8.08 15.23
CA ASP A 126 6.61 -8.62 16.54
C ASP A 126 6.05 -10.06 16.45
N ILE A 127 5.47 -10.43 15.31
CA ILE A 127 4.74 -11.71 15.16
C ILE A 127 5.33 -12.54 14.03
N PHE A 128 5.39 -12.00 12.81
CA PHE A 128 5.59 -12.81 11.61
C PHE A 128 7.05 -13.26 11.41
N PHE A 129 8.02 -12.34 11.46
CA PHE A 129 9.44 -12.66 11.35
C PHE A 129 9.92 -13.57 12.49
N PRO A 130 9.62 -13.31 13.78
CA PRO A 130 9.97 -14.23 14.86
C PRO A 130 9.37 -15.64 14.67
N TYR A 131 8.17 -15.72 14.07
CA TYR A 131 7.58 -17.01 13.74
C TYR A 131 8.32 -17.74 12.61
N MET A 132 8.70 -17.01 11.55
CA MET A 132 9.50 -17.55 10.44
C MET A 132 10.88 -18.03 10.90
N GLU A 133 11.52 -17.29 11.81
CA GLU A 133 12.85 -17.62 12.35
C GLU A 133 12.95 -18.99 13.03
N LYS A 134 11.81 -19.60 13.38
CA LYS A 134 11.75 -20.97 13.89
C LYS A 134 12.23 -22.03 12.89
N LYS A 135 12.21 -21.73 11.58
CA LYS A 135 12.61 -22.67 10.51
C LYS A 135 13.47 -22.07 9.41
N VAL A 136 13.46 -20.75 9.22
CA VAL A 136 14.23 -20.09 8.17
C VAL A 136 15.04 -18.94 8.75
N THR A 137 16.20 -18.66 8.18
CA THR A 137 16.90 -17.41 8.49
C THR A 137 16.25 -16.30 7.68
N VAL A 138 15.54 -15.38 8.33
CA VAL A 138 14.96 -14.20 7.67
C VAL A 138 16.11 -13.30 7.22
N PRO A 139 16.15 -12.87 5.94
CA PRO A 139 17.15 -11.92 5.47
C PRO A 139 17.15 -10.65 6.33
N PRO A 140 18.28 -10.25 6.96
CA PRO A 140 18.31 -9.10 7.87
C PRO A 140 17.85 -7.78 7.23
N LYS A 141 17.96 -7.68 5.90
CA LYS A 141 17.56 -6.51 5.14
C LYS A 141 16.05 -6.21 5.27
N MET A 142 15.21 -7.25 5.32
CA MET A 142 13.75 -7.10 5.44
C MET A 142 13.40 -6.24 6.66
N SER A 143 13.89 -6.61 7.84
CA SER A 143 13.71 -5.82 9.06
C SER A 143 14.47 -4.48 9.04
N SER A 144 15.72 -4.46 8.57
CA SER A 144 16.53 -3.24 8.66
C SER A 144 15.99 -2.08 7.82
N ASP A 145 15.32 -2.36 6.70
CA ASP A 145 14.72 -1.35 5.83
C ASP A 145 13.52 -0.67 6.50
N HIS A 146 12.79 -1.36 7.39
CA HIS A 146 11.62 -0.82 8.10
C HIS A 146 11.94 0.48 8.83
N LYS A 147 13.11 0.59 9.47
CA LYS A 147 13.51 1.81 10.18
C LYS A 147 13.57 3.03 9.26
N THR A 148 14.12 2.87 8.06
CA THR A 148 14.21 3.95 7.07
C THR A 148 12.83 4.30 6.53
N LEU A 149 12.02 3.29 6.23
CA LEU A 149 10.65 3.47 5.75
C LEU A 149 9.76 4.18 6.79
N MET A 150 9.88 3.82 8.07
CA MET A 150 9.11 4.46 9.14
C MET A 150 9.49 5.93 9.33
N ALA A 151 10.76 6.29 9.16
CA ALA A 151 11.19 7.69 9.19
C ALA A 151 10.62 8.49 8.01
N LEU A 152 10.57 7.91 6.81
CA LEU A 152 9.91 8.52 5.64
C LEU A 152 8.40 8.66 5.86
N LEU A 153 7.76 7.63 6.43
CA LEU A 153 6.34 7.64 6.77
C LEU A 153 6.00 8.72 7.81
N ASP A 154 6.82 8.86 8.86
CA ASP A 154 6.69 9.93 9.86
C ASP A 154 6.76 11.32 9.19
N ARG A 155 7.71 11.51 8.25
CA ARG A 155 7.83 12.76 7.49
C ARG A 155 6.59 13.03 6.62
N VAL A 156 6.08 12.03 5.91
CA VAL A 156 4.86 12.16 5.09
C VAL A 156 3.68 12.58 5.97
N ARG A 157 3.49 11.93 7.13
CA ARG A 157 2.45 12.29 8.09
C ARG A 157 2.59 13.73 8.57
N ASP A 158 3.78 14.13 8.99
CA ASP A 158 4.00 15.45 9.59
C ASP A 158 3.80 16.58 8.57
N LEU A 159 4.29 16.41 7.34
CA LEU A 159 4.04 17.35 6.25
C LEU A 159 2.55 17.44 5.91
N ALA A 160 1.88 16.30 5.75
CA ALA A 160 0.45 16.26 5.47
C ALA A 160 -0.37 16.97 6.56
N LEU A 161 -0.09 16.68 7.84
CA LEU A 161 -0.80 17.27 8.99
C LEU A 161 -0.45 18.73 9.28
N SER A 162 0.63 19.25 8.69
CA SER A 162 1.01 20.66 8.79
C SER A 162 0.22 21.57 7.85
N LEU A 163 -0.44 21.00 6.83
CA LEU A 163 -1.16 21.76 5.81
C LEU A 163 -2.31 22.56 6.41
N LYS A 164 -2.52 23.76 5.87
CA LYS A 164 -3.63 24.63 6.20
C LYS A 164 -4.24 25.17 4.92
N PRO A 165 -5.57 25.42 4.87
CA PRO A 165 -6.19 26.03 3.71
C PRO A 165 -5.60 27.42 3.51
N GLY A 166 -5.32 27.79 2.26
CA GLY A 166 -4.58 29.02 2.01
C GLY A 166 -4.33 29.30 0.53
N PRO A 167 -3.84 30.50 0.22
CA PRO A 167 -3.47 30.86 -1.14
C PRO A 167 -2.18 30.12 -1.57
N PRO A 168 -1.96 29.90 -2.88
CA PRO A 168 -0.87 29.06 -3.40
C PRO A 168 0.51 29.41 -2.85
N GLU A 169 0.81 30.70 -2.67
CA GLU A 169 2.12 31.21 -2.24
C GLU A 169 2.51 30.73 -0.85
N THR A 170 1.51 30.36 -0.02
CA THR A 170 1.72 29.87 1.35
C THR A 170 1.74 28.36 1.46
N CYS A 171 1.24 27.63 0.45
CA CYS A 171 1.00 26.19 0.53
C CYS A 171 1.90 25.38 -0.43
N LEU A 172 2.31 25.97 -1.56
CA LEU A 172 2.94 25.24 -2.67
C LEU A 172 4.21 24.52 -2.22
N SER A 173 5.11 25.18 -1.50
CA SER A 173 6.36 24.58 -1.05
C SER A 173 6.14 23.37 -0.13
N THR A 174 5.19 23.43 0.80
CA THR A 174 4.86 22.31 1.68
C THR A 174 4.24 21.15 0.90
N VAL A 175 3.39 21.43 -0.09
CA VAL A 175 2.80 20.39 -0.96
C VAL A 175 3.85 19.75 -1.87
N GLU A 176 4.81 20.52 -2.40
CA GLU A 176 5.95 20.02 -3.18
C GLU A 176 6.86 19.11 -2.35
N GLU A 177 7.12 19.50 -1.10
CA GLU A 177 7.89 18.69 -0.17
C GLU A 177 7.14 17.41 0.20
N LEU A 178 5.84 17.50 0.48
CA LEU A 178 4.99 16.34 0.74
C LEU A 178 4.98 15.39 -0.45
N HIS A 179 4.80 15.90 -1.67
CA HIS A 179 4.82 15.09 -2.88
C HIS A 179 6.15 14.36 -3.03
N SER A 180 7.26 15.07 -2.86
CA SER A 180 8.61 14.50 -2.93
C SER A 180 8.82 13.41 -1.88
N ALA A 181 8.36 13.63 -0.64
CA ALA A 181 8.43 12.64 0.44
C ALA A 181 7.57 11.40 0.15
N VAL A 182 6.37 11.57 -0.40
CA VAL A 182 5.49 10.45 -0.81
C VAL A 182 6.14 9.65 -1.95
N LEU A 183 6.76 10.30 -2.93
CA LEU A 183 7.45 9.60 -4.02
C LEU A 183 8.68 8.82 -3.52
N ALA A 184 9.44 9.39 -2.59
CA ALA A 184 10.57 8.70 -1.96
C ALA A 184 10.10 7.47 -1.18
N LEU A 185 9.11 7.63 -0.29
CA LEU A 185 8.49 6.52 0.44
C LEU A 185 7.97 5.44 -0.52
N ARG A 186 7.25 5.85 -1.56
CA ARG A 186 6.68 4.93 -2.55
C ARG A 186 7.75 4.12 -3.27
N LYS A 187 8.85 4.76 -3.67
CA LYS A 187 9.96 4.06 -4.33
C LYS A 187 10.55 3.02 -3.39
N ASP A 188 10.97 3.43 -2.21
CA ASP A 188 11.70 2.56 -1.28
C ASP A 188 10.79 1.46 -0.70
N MET A 189 9.52 1.77 -0.42
CA MET A 189 8.53 0.78 0.00
C MET A 189 8.27 -0.25 -1.10
N LYS A 190 8.13 0.15 -2.38
CA LYS A 190 7.92 -0.83 -3.46
C LYS A 190 9.10 -1.79 -3.62
N GLU A 191 10.33 -1.28 -3.47
CA GLU A 191 11.55 -2.10 -3.49
C GLU A 191 11.59 -3.09 -2.33
N HIS A 192 11.23 -2.62 -1.13
CA HIS A 192 11.16 -3.44 0.07
C HIS A 192 10.10 -4.55 -0.03
N LEU A 193 8.86 -4.20 -0.39
CA LEU A 193 7.77 -5.18 -0.56
C LEU A 193 8.07 -6.18 -1.68
N GLU A 194 8.74 -5.76 -2.76
CA GLU A 194 9.20 -6.66 -3.83
C GLU A 194 10.18 -7.71 -3.29
N GLU A 195 11.15 -7.31 -2.47
CA GLU A 195 12.14 -8.23 -1.88
C GLU A 195 11.48 -9.25 -0.95
N GLU A 196 10.58 -8.81 -0.08
CA GLU A 196 9.81 -9.69 0.81
C GLU A 196 8.97 -10.71 0.03
N GLU A 197 8.35 -10.28 -1.06
CA GLU A 197 7.52 -11.15 -1.88
C GLU A 197 8.32 -12.15 -2.72
N VAL A 198 9.45 -11.73 -3.28
CA VAL A 198 10.23 -12.58 -4.18
C VAL A 198 11.28 -13.42 -3.43
N ILE A 199 11.60 -13.09 -2.17
CA ILE A 199 12.53 -13.85 -1.33
C ILE A 199 11.82 -14.42 -0.10
N GLY A 200 11.20 -13.57 0.72
CA GLY A 200 10.58 -13.95 1.99
C GLY A 200 9.43 -14.94 1.81
N LEU A 201 8.52 -14.66 0.87
CA LEU A 201 7.34 -15.49 0.64
C LEU A 201 7.69 -16.90 0.11
N PRO A 202 8.59 -17.10 -0.87
CA PRO A 202 9.08 -18.43 -1.24
C PRO A 202 9.79 -19.16 -0.09
N LEU A 203 10.61 -18.46 0.72
CA LEU A 203 11.25 -19.06 1.89
C LEU A 203 10.22 -19.57 2.89
N MET A 204 9.20 -18.76 3.18
CA MET A 204 8.08 -19.16 4.03
C MET A 204 7.38 -20.39 3.44
N ARG A 205 6.95 -20.33 2.18
CA ARG A 205 6.16 -21.41 1.55
C ARG A 205 6.93 -22.73 1.41
N LYS A 206 8.25 -22.67 1.22
CA LYS A 206 9.13 -23.85 1.16
C LYS A 206 9.27 -24.56 2.51
N ASN A 207 9.19 -23.83 3.62
CA ASN A 207 9.52 -24.35 4.96
C ASN A 207 8.32 -24.50 5.90
N PHE A 208 7.18 -23.89 5.54
CA PHE A 208 5.94 -23.94 6.31
C PHE A 208 4.78 -24.43 5.44
N THR A 209 3.81 -25.06 6.10
CA THR A 209 2.49 -25.30 5.51
C THR A 209 1.56 -24.12 5.78
N SER A 210 0.53 -23.96 4.96
CA SER A 210 -0.54 -22.97 5.20
C SER A 210 -1.19 -23.10 6.58
N LYS A 211 -1.29 -24.33 7.12
CA LYS A 211 -1.81 -24.56 8.48
C LYS A 211 -0.89 -24.01 9.58
N GLU A 212 0.41 -24.03 9.36
CA GLU A 212 1.37 -23.48 10.31
C GLU A 212 1.39 -21.95 10.24
N ILE A 213 1.27 -21.36 9.05
CA ILE A 213 1.19 -19.90 8.88
C ILE A 213 -0.16 -19.33 9.34
N ALA A 214 -1.23 -20.12 9.31
CA ALA A 214 -2.51 -19.74 9.90
C ALA A 214 -2.43 -19.49 11.43
N ILE A 215 -1.33 -19.84 12.11
CA ILE A 215 -1.13 -19.55 13.54
C ILE A 215 -0.84 -18.04 13.74
N PRO A 216 0.27 -17.48 13.22
CA PRO A 216 0.51 -16.04 13.33
C PRO A 216 -0.56 -15.21 12.60
N GLU A 217 -1.12 -15.68 11.48
CA GLU A 217 -2.20 -14.95 10.79
C GLU A 217 -3.46 -14.79 11.67
N LYS A 218 -3.80 -15.79 12.50
CA LYS A 218 -4.93 -15.68 13.43
C LYS A 218 -4.67 -14.68 14.53
N GLU A 219 -3.43 -14.58 15.00
CA GLU A 219 -3.02 -13.60 15.99
C GLU A 219 -3.18 -12.18 15.43
N ILE A 220 -2.66 -11.95 14.22
CA ILE A 220 -2.83 -10.70 13.48
C ILE A 220 -4.31 -10.38 13.29
N VAL A 221 -5.11 -11.31 12.74
CA VAL A 221 -6.53 -11.09 12.47
C VAL A 221 -7.35 -10.81 13.74
N ALA A 222 -6.92 -11.34 14.89
CA ALA A 222 -7.58 -11.06 16.17
C ALA A 222 -7.31 -9.63 16.67
N ASP A 223 -6.18 -9.03 16.29
CA ASP A 223 -5.82 -7.64 16.60
C ASP A 223 -6.49 -6.62 15.65
N LEU A 224 -6.79 -7.04 14.40
CA LEU A 224 -7.39 -6.18 13.40
C LEU A 224 -8.81 -5.70 13.77
N LYS A 225 -9.04 -4.39 13.62
CA LYS A 225 -10.38 -3.82 13.65
C LYS A 225 -11.08 -4.06 12.31
N PRO A 226 -12.42 -3.94 12.25
CA PRO A 226 -13.14 -3.99 10.98
C PRO A 226 -12.70 -2.94 9.96
N SER A 227 -12.19 -1.78 10.40
CA SER A 227 -11.60 -0.76 9.52
C SER A 227 -10.32 -1.25 8.85
N ASP A 228 -9.48 -1.95 9.59
CA ASP A 228 -8.16 -2.40 9.16
C ASP A 228 -8.34 -3.57 8.16
N MET A 229 -9.33 -4.44 8.44
CA MET A 229 -9.77 -5.45 7.46
C MET A 229 -10.38 -4.82 6.20
N ALA A 230 -11.09 -3.68 6.30
CA ALA A 230 -11.61 -3.00 5.13
C ALA A 230 -10.48 -2.46 4.22
N TRP A 231 -9.43 -1.93 4.84
CA TRP A 231 -8.20 -1.52 4.16
C TRP A 231 -7.53 -2.70 3.45
N PHE A 232 -7.29 -3.82 4.16
CA PHE A 232 -6.72 -5.04 3.59
C PHE A 232 -7.47 -5.54 2.33
N LEU A 233 -8.80 -5.38 2.30
CA LEU A 233 -9.66 -5.82 1.21
C LEU A 233 -9.81 -4.80 0.08
N ARG A 234 -9.23 -3.60 0.20
CA ARG A 234 -9.44 -2.47 -0.71
C ARG A 234 -8.96 -2.72 -2.15
N PRO A 235 -7.82 -3.40 -2.40
CA PRO A 235 -7.38 -3.69 -3.78
C PRO A 235 -8.28 -4.67 -4.54
N MET A 236 -9.09 -5.46 -3.82
CA MET A 236 -9.96 -6.47 -4.41
C MET A 236 -11.19 -5.81 -5.05
N LYS A 237 -11.48 -6.17 -6.29
CA LYS A 237 -12.45 -5.46 -7.13
C LYS A 237 -13.88 -5.96 -6.90
N THR A 238 -14.03 -7.24 -6.58
CA THR A 238 -15.34 -7.89 -6.46
C THR A 238 -15.66 -8.27 -5.02
N VAL A 239 -16.94 -8.42 -4.70
CA VAL A 239 -17.38 -8.87 -3.38
C VAL A 239 -16.95 -10.32 -3.14
N GLU A 240 -16.92 -11.11 -4.20
CA GLU A 240 -16.52 -12.51 -4.22
C GLU A 240 -15.04 -12.66 -3.84
N GLU A 241 -14.16 -11.85 -4.42
CA GLU A 241 -12.73 -11.79 -4.07
C GLU A 241 -12.55 -11.44 -2.59
N LYS A 242 -13.26 -10.40 -2.10
CA LYS A 242 -13.19 -9.98 -0.69
C LYS A 242 -13.63 -11.09 0.26
N ARG A 243 -14.73 -11.78 -0.05
CA ARG A 243 -15.23 -12.91 0.75
C ARG A 243 -14.29 -14.11 0.71
N ALA A 244 -13.69 -14.39 -0.45
CA ALA A 244 -12.70 -15.45 -0.57
C ALA A 244 -11.48 -15.16 0.33
N ALA A 245 -10.98 -13.92 0.33
CA ALA A 245 -9.87 -13.51 1.19
C ALA A 245 -10.19 -13.66 2.68
N MET A 246 -11.32 -13.12 3.14
CA MET A 246 -11.77 -13.27 4.52
C MET A 246 -11.96 -14.74 4.94
N THR A 247 -12.43 -15.59 4.01
CA THR A 247 -12.61 -17.02 4.27
C THR A 247 -11.28 -17.73 4.45
N ARG A 248 -10.24 -17.38 3.66
CA ARG A 248 -8.90 -17.97 3.77
C ARG A 248 -8.29 -17.71 5.16
N VAL A 249 -8.47 -16.51 5.70
CA VAL A 249 -8.01 -16.16 7.05
C VAL A 249 -8.99 -16.58 8.16
N GLY A 250 -10.00 -17.39 7.84
CA GLY A 250 -10.88 -18.03 8.83
C GLY A 250 -12.01 -17.17 9.39
N ILE A 251 -12.34 -16.02 8.78
CA ILE A 251 -13.45 -15.17 9.26
C ILE A 251 -14.79 -15.82 8.90
N PRO A 252 -15.70 -16.09 9.87
CA PRO A 252 -16.98 -16.74 9.59
C PRO A 252 -17.90 -15.93 8.69
N GLY A 253 -18.64 -16.58 7.79
CA GLY A 253 -19.48 -15.92 6.77
C GLY A 253 -20.55 -14.95 7.32
N LEU A 254 -21.06 -15.21 8.54
CA LEU A 254 -21.99 -14.29 9.21
C LEU A 254 -21.28 -13.00 9.66
N ILE A 255 -20.06 -13.11 10.20
CA ILE A 255 -19.22 -11.95 10.59
C ILE A 255 -18.80 -11.17 9.35
N GLN A 256 -18.41 -11.86 8.27
CA GLN A 256 -18.12 -11.21 6.99
C GLN A 256 -19.30 -10.33 6.55
N THR A 257 -20.53 -10.86 6.63
CA THR A 257 -21.73 -10.19 6.12
C THR A 257 -22.21 -9.05 7.01
N LEU A 258 -22.22 -9.25 8.33
CA LEU A 258 -22.80 -8.30 9.28
C LEU A 258 -21.81 -7.25 9.81
N VAL A 259 -20.51 -7.53 9.75
CA VAL A 259 -19.47 -6.66 10.32
C VAL A 259 -18.51 -6.15 9.24
N MET A 260 -17.86 -7.08 8.52
CA MET A 260 -16.77 -6.70 7.62
C MET A 260 -17.27 -6.00 6.35
N MET A 261 -18.28 -6.53 5.67
CA MET A 261 -18.82 -5.88 4.46
C MET A 261 -19.43 -4.50 4.74
N PRO A 262 -20.13 -4.24 5.86
CA PRO A 262 -20.48 -2.88 6.26
C PRO A 262 -19.27 -1.98 6.50
N ALA A 263 -18.19 -2.48 7.11
CA ALA A 263 -16.94 -1.73 7.27
C ALA A 263 -16.31 -1.38 5.91
N VAL A 264 -16.25 -2.32 4.97
CA VAL A 264 -15.81 -2.08 3.57
C VAL A 264 -16.65 -0.99 2.92
N ARG A 265 -17.98 -1.03 3.04
CA ARG A 265 -18.84 0.02 2.47
C ARG A 265 -18.62 1.39 3.12
N LYS A 266 -18.36 1.41 4.43
CA LYS A 266 -18.07 2.64 5.17
C LYS A 266 -16.72 3.22 4.72
N ASP A 267 -15.72 2.36 4.53
CA ASP A 267 -14.42 2.73 3.98
C ASP A 267 -14.56 3.29 2.56
N ASP A 268 -15.31 2.59 1.69
CA ASP A 268 -15.59 3.02 0.32
C ASP A 268 -16.28 4.40 0.26
N ALA A 269 -17.23 4.64 1.16
CA ALA A 269 -17.96 5.91 1.25
C ALA A 269 -17.17 7.04 1.92
N GLY A 270 -16.11 6.70 2.66
CA GLY A 270 -15.23 7.62 3.39
C GLY A 270 -13.90 7.81 2.67
N LEU A 271 -12.90 7.02 3.04
CA LEU A 271 -11.52 7.17 2.56
C LEU A 271 -11.38 7.01 1.04
N MET A 272 -12.05 6.03 0.44
CA MET A 272 -11.97 5.86 -1.03
C MET A 272 -12.61 7.01 -1.79
N ARG A 273 -13.64 7.62 -1.22
CA ARG A 273 -14.21 8.84 -1.78
C ARG A 273 -13.20 10.00 -1.70
N MET A 274 -12.54 10.19 -0.56
CA MET A 274 -11.51 11.23 -0.39
C MET A 274 -10.36 11.07 -1.40
N TYR A 275 -9.89 9.84 -1.64
CA TYR A 275 -8.89 9.58 -2.67
C TYR A 275 -9.36 10.01 -4.06
N ARG A 276 -10.61 9.70 -4.43
CA ARG A 276 -11.19 10.10 -5.72
C ARG A 276 -11.38 11.60 -5.85
N GLU A 277 -11.82 12.27 -4.78
CA GLU A 277 -12.00 13.72 -4.72
C GLU A 277 -10.66 14.45 -4.93
N LEU A 278 -9.61 14.01 -4.23
CA LEU A 278 -8.27 14.56 -4.40
C LEU A 278 -7.71 14.31 -5.81
N ALA A 279 -7.86 13.09 -6.34
CA ALA A 279 -7.39 12.75 -7.68
C ALA A 279 -8.15 13.50 -8.80
N ALA A 280 -9.45 13.77 -8.61
CA ALA A 280 -10.24 14.61 -9.51
C ALA A 280 -9.90 16.10 -9.37
N GLY A 281 -9.48 16.52 -8.17
CA GLY A 281 -9.23 17.92 -7.86
C GLY A 281 -10.50 18.71 -7.54
N GLU A 282 -11.61 18.02 -7.28
CA GLU A 282 -12.91 18.60 -6.94
C GLU A 282 -13.71 17.67 -6.01
N PRO A 283 -14.55 18.24 -5.11
CA PRO A 283 -15.40 17.44 -4.25
C PRO A 283 -16.49 16.75 -5.08
N MET A 284 -16.75 15.47 -4.80
CA MET A 284 -17.82 14.72 -5.44
C MET A 284 -19.15 15.08 -4.80
N ALA A 285 -20.22 15.09 -5.60
CA ALA A 285 -21.56 15.26 -5.06
C ALA A 285 -21.84 14.15 -4.03
N PRO A 286 -22.45 14.48 -2.87
CA PRO A 286 -22.85 13.45 -1.93
C PRO A 286 -23.81 12.47 -2.61
N PRO A 287 -23.75 11.16 -2.29
CA PRO A 287 -24.67 10.19 -2.87
C PRO A 287 -26.10 10.65 -2.62
N ALA A 288 -26.93 10.60 -3.66
CA ALA A 288 -28.34 10.94 -3.53
C ALA A 288 -28.94 10.12 -2.39
N LYS A 289 -29.57 10.79 -1.41
CA LYS A 289 -30.28 10.11 -0.33
C LYS A 289 -31.36 9.26 -1.00
N LYS A 290 -31.18 7.94 -1.07
CA LYS A 290 -32.28 7.04 -1.43
C LYS A 290 -33.35 7.28 -0.38
N GLY A 291 -34.45 7.93 -0.80
CA GLY A 291 -35.57 8.18 0.09
C GLY A 291 -35.92 6.87 0.78
N PHE A 292 -35.97 6.88 2.11
CA PHE A 292 -36.59 5.78 2.82
C PHE A 292 -38.00 5.68 2.26
N LEU A 293 -38.30 4.61 1.53
CA LEU A 293 -39.67 4.24 1.25
C LEU A 293 -40.28 3.92 2.60
N CYS A 294 -40.89 4.94 3.21
CA CYS A 294 -41.82 4.74 4.29
C CYS A 294 -42.93 3.87 3.71
N PHE A 295 -42.90 2.57 4.02
CA PHE A 295 -44.06 1.72 3.82
C PHE A 295 -45.14 2.28 4.75
N ALA A 296 -46.02 3.11 4.20
CA ALA A 296 -47.25 3.48 4.87
C ALA A 296 -48.05 2.18 5.09
N ALA A 297 -48.39 1.92 6.35
CA ALA A 297 -49.15 0.76 6.80
C ALA A 297 -50.60 0.79 6.31
#